data_AF-A0A519CXF4-F1
#
_entry.id   AF-A0A519CXF4-F1
#
_cell.length_a   1.000
_cell.length_b   1.000
_cell.length_c   1.000
_cell.angle_alpha   90.00
_cell.angle_beta   90.00
_cell.angle_gamma   90.00
#
_symmetry.space_group_name_H-M   'P 1'
#
loop_
_entity.id
_entity.type
_entity.pdbx_description
1 polymer ?
#
loop_
_entity_poly.entity_id
_entity_poly.type
_entity_poly.pdbx_seq_one_letter_code
_entity_poly.pdbx_strand_id
1 'polypeptide(L)'
;TKLEKNAFCLITDSGTVPEESLYFKVPSVTIRETTERPEFIEAGFNIISGLESNDILRSVSIITSNEIKGEWDPNFGNGQTSTKVLNIITGKFNRIKYLE
;
A
#
# COMPACT_ATOMS: atom_id res chain seq x y z
N THR A 1 -1.93 -11.30 -2.50
CA THR A 1 -1.88 -12.78 -2.62
C THR A 1 -3.26 -13.42 -2.44
N LYS A 2 -3.41 -14.75 -2.64
CA LYS A 2 -4.70 -15.44 -2.37
C LYS A 2 -5.08 -15.36 -0.89
N LEU A 3 -4.11 -15.34 0.03
CA LEU A 3 -4.37 -15.18 1.45
C LEU A 3 -4.85 -13.76 1.77
N GLU A 4 -4.11 -12.74 1.35
CA GLU A 4 -4.47 -11.34 1.64
C GLU A 4 -5.86 -10.96 1.11
N LYS A 5 -6.16 -11.32 -0.15
CA LYS A 5 -7.43 -10.97 -0.81
C LYS A 5 -8.66 -11.55 -0.09
N ASN A 6 -8.50 -12.65 0.64
CA ASN A 6 -9.62 -13.32 1.31
C ASN A 6 -9.55 -13.20 2.84
N ALA A 7 -8.62 -12.41 3.37
CA ALA A 7 -8.53 -12.16 4.79
C ALA A 7 -9.64 -11.21 5.25
N PHE A 8 -10.04 -11.35 6.52
CA PHE A 8 -10.94 -10.39 7.16
C PHE A 8 -10.24 -9.05 7.45
N CYS A 9 -9.00 -9.13 7.94
CA CYS A 9 -8.13 -8.00 8.21
C CYS A 9 -6.68 -8.50 8.16
N LEU A 10 -5.77 -7.68 7.66
CA LEU A 10 -4.34 -7.96 7.61
C LEU A 10 -3.66 -7.32 8.82
N ILE A 11 -2.83 -8.08 9.53
CA ILE A 11 -1.94 -7.54 10.56
C ILE A 11 -0.52 -7.76 10.06
N THR A 12 0.27 -6.70 9.94
CA THR A 12 1.55 -6.76 9.22
C THR A 12 2.57 -5.75 9.74
N ASP A 13 3.86 -6.05 9.63
CA ASP A 13 4.97 -5.10 9.76
C ASP A 13 5.55 -4.68 8.40
N SER A 14 5.05 -5.24 7.30
CA SER A 14 5.53 -4.93 5.95
C SER A 14 5.07 -3.55 5.49
N GLY A 15 5.98 -2.78 4.89
CA GLY A 15 5.67 -1.49 4.27
C GLY A 15 4.89 -1.60 2.96
N THR A 16 4.82 -2.77 2.32
CA THR A 16 4.14 -2.96 1.03
C THR A 16 2.72 -3.51 1.16
N VAL A 17 2.43 -4.23 2.24
CA VAL A 17 1.12 -4.87 2.44
C VAL A 17 -0.04 -3.86 2.52
N PRO A 18 0.11 -2.65 3.07
CA PRO A 18 -0.93 -1.62 3.00
C PRO A 18 -1.34 -1.21 1.57
N GLU A 19 -0.41 -1.27 0.61
CA GLU A 19 -0.72 -1.03 -0.81
C GLU A 19 -1.63 -2.12 -1.37
N GLU A 20 -1.30 -3.37 -1.07
CA GLU A 20 -2.07 -4.55 -1.48
C GLU A 20 -3.45 -4.59 -0.78
N SER A 21 -3.51 -4.17 0.49
CA SER A 21 -4.73 -3.99 1.28
C SER A 21 -5.71 -3.02 0.59
N LEU A 22 -5.24 -1.83 0.21
CA LEU A 22 -6.04 -0.85 -0.52
C LEU A 22 -6.51 -1.39 -1.88
N TYR A 23 -5.62 -2.08 -2.59
CA TYR A 23 -5.93 -2.66 -3.91
C TYR A 23 -6.99 -3.76 -3.81
N PHE A 24 -6.87 -4.67 -2.83
CA PHE A 24 -7.83 -5.77 -2.62
C PHE A 24 -9.08 -5.36 -1.85
N LYS A 25 -9.14 -4.14 -1.32
CA LYS A 25 -10.21 -3.64 -0.46
C LYS A 25 -10.37 -4.46 0.83
N VAL A 26 -9.25 -4.83 1.43
CA VAL A 26 -9.19 -5.57 2.71
C VAL A 26 -8.55 -4.66 3.76
N PRO A 27 -9.15 -4.43 4.93
CA PRO A 27 -8.56 -3.60 5.98
C PRO A 27 -7.19 -4.10 6.44
N SER A 28 -6.27 -3.20 6.81
CA SER A 28 -4.99 -3.56 7.41
C SER A 28 -4.64 -2.78 8.68
N VAL A 29 -3.89 -3.43 9.56
CA VAL A 29 -3.26 -2.84 10.74
C VAL A 29 -1.76 -3.08 10.64
N THR A 30 -0.99 -1.99 10.65
CA THR A 30 0.47 -2.02 10.65
C THR A 30 1.00 -1.99 12.09
N ILE A 31 1.72 -3.04 12.48
CA ILE A 31 2.34 -3.18 13.81
C ILE A 31 3.74 -2.55 13.84
N ARG A 32 3.81 -1.26 13.51
CA ARG A 32 5.02 -0.41 13.59
C ARG A 32 4.69 0.86 14.39
N GLU A 33 5.70 1.60 14.80
CA GLU A 33 5.50 2.94 15.41
C GLU A 33 5.32 4.04 14.35
N THR A 34 5.89 3.85 13.16
CA THR A 34 5.87 4.83 12.07
C THR A 34 5.79 4.14 10.70
N THR A 35 5.36 4.89 9.69
CA THR A 35 5.35 4.48 8.28
C THR A 35 5.92 5.57 7.39
N GLU A 36 6.57 5.16 6.31
CA GLU A 36 6.93 6.01 5.18
C GLU A 36 5.81 6.16 4.14
N ARG A 37 4.67 5.47 4.35
CA ARG A 37 3.52 5.41 3.44
C ARG A 37 2.22 5.98 4.07
N PRO A 38 2.15 7.29 4.41
CA PRO A 38 0.95 7.88 5.02
C PRO A 38 -0.29 7.78 4.13
N GLU A 39 -0.11 7.67 2.82
CA GLU A 39 -1.18 7.65 1.82
C GLU A 39 -2.20 6.51 2.04
N PHE A 40 -1.78 5.37 2.59
CA PHE A 40 -2.68 4.24 2.86
C PHE A 40 -3.50 4.44 4.14
N ILE A 41 -3.01 5.26 5.08
CA ILE A 41 -3.77 5.70 6.26
C ILE A 41 -4.81 6.72 5.82
N GLU A 42 -4.42 7.69 5.00
CA GLU A 42 -5.30 8.73 4.45
C GLU A 42 -6.43 8.13 3.60
N ALA A 43 -6.15 7.06 2.85
CA ALA A 43 -7.16 6.30 2.12
C ALA A 43 -8.13 5.52 3.03
N GLY A 44 -7.82 5.41 4.33
CA GLY A 44 -8.63 4.72 5.34
C GLY A 44 -8.49 3.21 5.36
N PHE A 45 -7.54 2.63 4.61
CA PHE A 45 -7.32 1.18 4.54
C PHE A 45 -6.31 0.65 5.54
N ASN A 46 -5.56 1.54 6.21
CA ASN A 46 -4.53 1.14 7.17
C ASN A 46 -4.59 1.95 8.47
N ILE A 47 -4.37 1.28 9.61
CA ILE A 47 -4.10 1.91 10.92
C ILE A 47 -2.71 1.50 11.39
N ILE A 48 -1.93 2.43 11.94
CA ILE A 48 -0.69 2.11 12.67
C ILE A 48 -1.03 1.90 14.14
N SER A 49 -0.81 0.70 14.66
CA SER A 49 -1.19 0.34 16.03
C SER A 49 -0.05 0.42 17.05
N GLY A 50 1.21 0.52 16.62
CA GLY A 50 2.34 0.18 17.47
C GLY A 50 2.37 -1.32 17.79
N LEU A 51 3.09 -1.68 18.86
CA LEU A 51 3.33 -3.08 19.25
C LEU A 51 2.46 -3.54 20.45
N GLU A 52 1.74 -2.63 21.08
CA GLU A 52 0.94 -2.94 22.27
C GLU A 52 -0.32 -3.74 21.90
N SER A 53 -0.49 -4.91 22.53
CA SER A 53 -1.54 -5.87 22.15
C SER A 53 -2.96 -5.27 22.23
N ASN A 54 -3.21 -4.42 23.22
CA ASN A 54 -4.50 -3.74 23.37
C ASN A 54 -4.78 -2.75 22.24
N ASP A 55 -3.75 -2.07 21.74
CA ASP A 55 -3.89 -1.10 20.64
C ASP A 55 -4.04 -1.80 19.30
N ILE A 56 -3.39 -2.96 19.11
CA ILE A 56 -3.61 -3.84 17.95
C ILE A 56 -5.08 -4.29 17.92
N LEU A 57 -5.59 -4.84 19.03
CA LEU A 57 -6.98 -5.29 19.12
C LEU A 57 -7.98 -4.16 18.88
N ARG A 58 -7.74 -2.98 19.47
CA ARG A 58 -8.57 -1.79 19.24
C ARG A 58 -8.55 -1.38 17.77
N SER A 59 -7.38 -1.34 17.14
CA SER A 59 -7.21 -0.95 15.73
C SER A 59 -7.96 -1.89 14.80
N VAL A 60 -7.85 -3.21 15.01
CA VAL A 60 -8.61 -4.21 14.25
C VAL A 60 -10.11 -4.00 14.42
N SER A 61 -10.59 -3.77 15.65
CA SER A 61 -12.01 -3.52 15.91
C SER A 61 -12.51 -2.26 15.19
N ILE A 62 -11.74 -1.16 15.20
CA ILE A 62 -12.12 0.11 14.58
C ILE A 62 -12.19 -0.01 13.05
N ILE A 63 -11.15 -0.58 12.45
CA ILE A 63 -11.03 -0.59 10.99
C ILE A 63 -12.02 -1.55 10.35
N THR A 64 -12.42 -2.61 11.05
CA THR A 64 -13.37 -3.60 10.56
C THR A 64 -14.83 -3.28 10.90
N SER A 65 -15.09 -2.33 11.82
CA SER A 65 -16.46 -1.92 12.16
C SER A 65 -17.08 -0.96 11.15
N ASN A 66 -16.29 -0.38 10.25
CA ASN A 66 -16.76 0.63 9.28
C ASN A 66 -16.65 0.10 7.86
N GLU A 67 -17.61 0.48 7.01
CA GLU A 67 -17.48 0.29 5.57
C GLU A 67 -16.47 1.30 5.02
N ILE A 68 -15.30 0.82 4.59
CA ILE A 68 -14.25 1.68 4.05
C ILE A 68 -14.57 1.99 2.58
N LYS A 69 -14.84 3.27 2.29
CA LYS A 69 -15.20 3.75 0.94
C LYS A 69 -14.04 4.31 0.14
N GLY A 70 -12.80 4.15 0.61
CA GLY A 70 -11.63 4.69 -0.08
C GLY A 70 -11.45 4.05 -1.46
N GLU A 71 -11.13 4.87 -2.45
CA GLU A 71 -10.85 4.43 -3.81
C GLU A 71 -9.35 4.39 -4.08
N TRP A 72 -8.95 3.71 -5.15
CA TRP A 72 -7.56 3.72 -5.58
C TRP A 72 -7.22 5.10 -6.16
N ASP A 73 -6.25 5.81 -5.59
CA ASP A 73 -5.75 7.05 -6.19
C ASP A 73 -4.88 6.71 -7.41
N PRO A 74 -5.22 7.19 -8.62
CA PRO A 74 -4.40 7.04 -9.81
C PRO A 74 -2.95 7.52 -9.65
N ASN A 75 -2.66 8.42 -8.69
CA ASN A 75 -1.32 8.87 -8.36
C ASN A 75 -0.43 7.75 -7.80
N PHE A 76 -0.99 6.72 -7.17
CA PHE A 76 -0.24 5.54 -6.72
C PHE A 76 0.26 4.70 -7.89
N GLY A 77 -0.43 4.78 -9.02
CA GLY A 77 -0.04 4.09 -10.23
C GLY A 77 -1.24 3.67 -11.06
N ASN A 78 -0.97 3.40 -12.33
CA ASN A 78 -1.98 2.97 -13.30
C ASN A 78 -1.59 1.63 -13.96
N GLY A 79 -0.74 0.84 -13.30
CA GLY A 79 -0.27 -0.44 -13.81
C GLY A 79 0.76 -0.36 -14.95
N GLN A 80 1.23 0.84 -15.33
CA GLN A 80 2.16 1.03 -16.45
C GLN A 80 3.61 1.28 -16.01
N THR A 81 3.97 0.97 -14.76
CA THR A 81 5.31 1.24 -14.22
C THR A 81 6.41 0.62 -15.08
N SER A 82 6.25 -0.63 -15.52
CA SER A 82 7.23 -1.31 -16.39
C SER A 82 7.44 -0.58 -17.72
N THR A 83 6.36 -0.21 -18.40
CA THR A 83 6.41 0.56 -19.66
C THR A 83 7.08 1.92 -19.47
N LYS A 84 6.73 2.65 -18.40
CA LYS A 84 7.36 3.94 -18.08
C LYS A 84 8.87 3.79 -17.86
N VAL A 85 9.28 2.80 -17.06
CA VAL A 85 10.70 2.52 -16.79
C VAL A 85 11.44 2.15 -18.08
N LEU A 86 10.86 1.27 -18.91
CA LEU A 86 11.45 0.88 -20.19
C LEU A 86 11.65 2.09 -21.11
N ASN A 87 10.65 2.95 -21.24
CA ASN A 87 10.74 4.16 -22.07
C ASN A 87 11.81 5.14 -21.56
N ILE A 88 11.95 5.29 -20.25
CA ILE A 88 12.98 6.15 -19.64
C ILE A 88 14.38 5.59 -19.93
N ILE A 89 14.59 4.28 -19.72
CA ILE A 89 15.89 3.63 -19.93
C ILE A 89 16.28 3.69 -21.41
N THR A 90 15.39 3.26 -22.30
CA THR A 90 15.65 3.22 -23.76
C THR A 90 15.83 4.61 -24.35
N GLY A 91 15.00 5.58 -23.94
CA GLY A 91 15.13 6.98 -24.35
C GLY A 91 16.47 7.59 -23.93
N LYS A 92 16.93 7.34 -22.70
CA LYS A 92 18.25 7.82 -22.22
C LYS A 92 19.42 7.11 -22.93
N PHE A 93 19.34 5.79 -23.10
CA PHE A 93 20.40 5.02 -23.74
C PHE A 93 20.65 5.47 -25.19
N ASN A 94 19.57 5.70 -25.95
CA ASN A 94 19.68 6.23 -27.31
C ASN A 94 20.34 7.61 -27.32
N ARG A 95 19.99 8.49 -26.37
CA ARG A 95 20.61 9.83 -26.26
C ARG A 95 22.11 9.76 -25.98
N ILE A 96 22.58 8.85 -25.13
CA ILE A 96 24.01 8.68 -24.83
C ILE A 96 24.77 8.21 -26.07
N LYS A 97 24.24 7.25 -26.83
CA LYS A 97 24.83 6.79 -28.10
C LYS A 97 25.00 7.87 -29.17
N TYR A 98 24.19 8.93 -29.15
CA TYR A 98 24.32 10.06 -30.09
C TYR A 98 25.29 11.16 -29.59
N LEU A 99 25.79 11.03 -28.36
CA LEU A 99 26.76 11.95 -27.76
C LEU A 99 28.19 11.38 -27.74
N GLU A 100 28.34 10.08 -28.02
CA GLU A 100 29.61 9.39 -28.30
C GLU A 100 29.85 9.33 -29.82
#